data_AF-A0A8J1TYA0-F1
#
_entry.id   AF-A0A8J1TYA0-F1
#
_cell.length_a   1.000
_cell.length_b   1.000
_cell.length_c   1.000
_cell.angle_alpha   90.00
_cell.angle_beta   90.00
_cell.angle_gamma   90.00
#
_symmetry.space_group_name_H-M   'P 1'
#
loop_
_entity.id
_entity.type
_entity.pdbx_description
1 polymer ?
#
loop_
_entity_poly.entity_id
_entity_poly.type
_entity_poly.pdbx_seq_one_letter_code
_entity_poly.pdbx_strand_id
1 'polypeptide(L)'
;MDLALCHICVIMATVLHVVNSNDCKILDGYWYNELGSELLLIHTKQGMLHGEYRTAVERETGAAGNSHSLVIGAAPYKSYSSTFGFAVIWKDGASITTWTGQCQPCHNGEAILETSWILRSTVDTCEDKWKSTMIGQSTFTRKSATNGPRRNMGTHTPSRNSRDAVDKGPVYGPALTHKKFIKTPSVCTLDGYWYNDLGSEILLQHHNDGTITGEYRTSVERQKGAAGISHSKVYGIANKNDVNSTLAMFVIWNDGASVTGWVGQCHVCGVNGTETIETTWLLRKQVHSCYDNWKSTLHGEDSFTRTEQEPGPRKRFNTHSPSDFDIVDPDMIIADTQNANSWYPWLLTITIVVMVIALTYIVVVNWTHYKKYRGFVHTRLFANEGYERAEDRTAMVLAEQT
;
A
#
# COMPACT_ATOMS: atom_id res chain seq x y z
N MET A 1 24.91 59.27 39.01
CA MET A 1 25.09 57.89 39.54
C MET A 1 23.89 57.63 40.43
N ASP A 2 22.92 56.79 40.14
CA ASP A 2 22.89 55.68 39.19
C ASP A 2 21.46 55.42 38.70
N LEU A 3 21.15 55.88 37.48
CA LEU A 3 19.99 55.40 36.70
C LEU A 3 20.33 54.14 35.88
N ALA A 4 21.53 53.57 36.05
CA ALA A 4 22.03 52.46 35.24
C ALA A 4 21.60 51.06 35.74
N LEU A 5 20.96 50.96 36.92
CA LEU A 5 20.60 49.66 37.51
C LEU A 5 19.18 49.18 37.18
N CYS A 6 18.34 50.02 36.56
CA CYS A 6 16.94 49.66 36.25
C CYS A 6 16.79 48.95 34.88
N HIS A 7 17.75 49.14 33.96
CA HIS A 7 17.68 48.51 32.64
C HIS A 7 18.20 47.08 32.57
N ILE A 8 18.87 46.58 33.62
CA ILE A 8 19.39 45.20 33.66
C ILE A 8 18.33 44.22 34.18
N CYS A 9 17.32 44.67 34.94
CA CYS A 9 16.23 43.80 35.41
C CYS A 9 15.13 43.52 34.37
N VAL A 10 15.03 44.31 33.30
CA VAL A 10 14.02 44.09 32.25
C VAL A 10 14.51 43.14 31.14
N ILE A 11 15.78 42.73 31.17
CA ILE A 11 16.38 41.83 30.17
C ILE A 11 16.37 40.35 30.63
N MET A 12 15.91 40.03 31.84
CA MET A 12 15.93 38.67 32.41
C MET A 12 14.52 38.14 32.75
N ALA A 13 13.55 38.33 31.85
CA ALA A 13 12.25 37.64 31.97
C ALA A 13 11.58 37.31 30.62
N THR A 14 12.31 37.34 29.51
CA THR A 14 11.94 36.49 28.37
C THR A 14 12.66 35.16 28.57
N VAL A 15 12.12 34.33 29.46
CA VAL A 15 12.28 32.88 29.29
C VAL A 15 11.64 32.59 27.94
N LEU A 16 12.45 32.60 26.88
CA LEU A 16 12.19 31.76 25.73
C LEU A 16 12.03 30.38 26.34
N HIS A 17 10.78 29.97 26.55
CA HIS A 17 10.46 28.56 26.49
C HIS A 17 10.97 28.14 25.13
N VAL A 18 12.18 27.58 25.13
CA VAL A 18 12.62 26.70 24.06
C VAL A 18 11.60 25.57 24.13
N VAL A 19 10.50 25.76 23.42
CA VAL A 19 9.60 24.69 23.05
C VAL A 19 10.52 23.63 22.48
N ASN A 20 10.60 22.50 23.17
CA ASN A 20 11.52 21.44 22.82
C ASN A 20 11.03 20.83 21.50
N SER A 21 11.38 21.45 20.38
CA SER A 21 10.99 21.06 19.01
C SER A 21 11.59 19.70 18.58
N ASN A 22 12.06 18.92 19.55
CA ASN A 22 12.63 17.59 19.40
C ASN A 22 11.60 16.48 19.59
N ASP A 23 10.42 16.74 20.15
CA ASP A 23 9.50 15.66 20.53
C ASP A 23 8.93 14.88 19.32
N CYS A 24 8.84 15.52 18.13
CA CYS A 24 8.48 14.85 16.87
C CYS A 24 9.67 14.37 16.03
N LYS A 25 10.91 14.46 16.53
CA LYS A 25 12.07 13.82 15.91
C LYS A 25 12.17 12.33 16.25
N ILE A 26 11.47 11.90 17.30
CA ILE A 26 11.57 10.57 17.88
C ILE A 26 10.15 10.02 18.03
N LEU A 27 9.84 8.96 17.29
CA LEU A 27 8.58 8.22 17.46
C LEU A 27 8.66 7.24 18.63
N ASP A 28 9.86 6.85 19.06
CA ASP A 28 10.07 5.89 20.14
C ASP A 28 9.38 6.28 21.45
N GLY A 29 8.96 5.27 22.19
CA GLY A 29 8.37 5.39 23.52
C GLY A 29 6.85 5.29 23.51
N TYR A 30 6.26 5.76 24.61
CA TYR A 30 4.84 5.62 24.87
C TYR A 30 4.04 6.80 24.29
N TRP A 31 2.83 6.46 23.85
CA TRP A 31 1.83 7.33 23.28
C TRP A 31 0.44 6.90 23.78
N TYR A 32 -0.45 7.86 24.00
CA TYR A 32 -1.79 7.62 24.53
C TYR A 32 -2.81 8.33 23.67
N ASN A 33 -3.89 7.66 23.28
CA ASN A 33 -4.94 8.29 22.49
C ASN A 33 -6.08 8.85 23.35
N GLU A 34 -7.00 9.56 22.69
CA GLU A 34 -8.18 10.18 23.29
C GLU A 34 -9.10 9.19 24.02
N LEU A 35 -9.12 7.92 23.59
CA LEU A 35 -9.91 6.85 24.18
C LEU A 35 -9.24 6.20 25.40
N GLY A 36 -7.99 6.55 25.70
CA GLY A 36 -7.22 5.99 26.81
C GLY A 36 -6.39 4.77 26.45
N SER A 37 -6.29 4.40 25.18
CA SER A 37 -5.40 3.33 24.70
C SER A 37 -3.93 3.73 24.85
N GLU A 38 -3.05 2.74 25.03
CA GLU A 38 -1.60 2.91 25.14
C GLU A 38 -0.90 2.25 23.96
N LEU A 39 -0.02 3.00 23.30
CA LEU A 39 0.83 2.56 22.19
C LEU A 39 2.30 2.72 22.62
N LEU A 40 3.08 1.65 22.49
CA LEU A 40 4.53 1.67 22.55
C LEU A 40 5.09 1.53 21.14
N LEU A 41 5.94 2.47 20.72
CA LEU A 41 6.69 2.39 19.47
C LEU A 41 8.18 2.25 19.73
N ILE A 42 8.84 1.43 18.92
CA ILE A 42 10.27 1.25 18.85
C ILE A 42 10.67 1.34 17.38
N HIS A 43 11.56 2.27 17.05
CA HIS A 43 11.94 2.61 15.68
C HIS A 43 13.32 2.05 15.33
N THR A 44 13.37 1.16 14.36
CA THR A 44 14.63 0.60 13.88
C THR A 44 15.31 1.54 12.89
N LYS A 45 16.65 1.41 12.75
CA LYS A 45 17.44 2.17 11.77
C LYS A 45 17.03 1.88 10.32
N GLN A 46 16.38 0.75 10.06
CA GLN A 46 15.90 0.32 8.76
C GLN A 46 14.54 0.95 8.40
N GLY A 47 13.94 1.71 9.32
CA GLY A 47 12.66 2.37 9.14
C GLY A 47 11.46 1.51 9.51
N MET A 48 11.67 0.40 10.23
CA MET A 48 10.58 -0.45 10.74
C MET A 48 10.15 0.06 12.11
N LEU A 49 8.83 0.09 12.35
CA LEU A 49 8.24 0.31 13.66
C LEU A 49 7.79 -1.02 14.23
N HIS A 50 8.08 -1.27 15.51
CA HIS A 50 7.51 -2.39 16.25
C HIS A 50 7.13 -1.96 17.66
N GLY A 51 6.31 -2.75 18.34
CA GLY A 51 5.97 -2.49 19.73
C GLY A 51 4.67 -3.15 20.17
N GLU A 52 3.94 -2.50 21.07
CA GLU A 52 2.76 -3.07 21.70
C GLU A 52 1.62 -2.05 21.71
N TYR A 53 0.40 -2.55 21.52
CA TYR A 53 -0.82 -1.77 21.64
C TYR A 53 -1.75 -2.37 22.70
N ARG A 54 -2.32 -1.51 23.55
CA ARG A 54 -3.33 -1.86 24.55
C ARG A 54 -4.54 -0.96 24.33
N THR A 55 -5.63 -1.54 23.86
CA THR A 55 -6.85 -0.76 23.58
C THR A 55 -7.69 -0.57 24.83
N ALA A 56 -8.18 0.66 25.05
CA ALA A 56 -9.17 0.97 26.08
C ALA A 56 -10.61 0.66 25.66
N VAL A 57 -10.83 0.34 24.38
CA VAL A 57 -12.17 0.07 23.82
C VAL A 57 -12.18 -1.22 23.01
N GLU A 58 -13.35 -1.87 22.98
CA GLU A 58 -13.65 -2.96 22.07
C GLU A 58 -15.15 -2.94 21.75
N ARG A 59 -15.52 -3.44 20.57
CA ARG A 59 -16.92 -3.48 20.14
C ARG A 59 -17.72 -4.57 20.85
N GLU A 60 -17.08 -5.72 21.02
CA GLU A 60 -17.62 -6.88 21.71
C GLU A 60 -16.59 -7.35 22.74
N THR A 61 -17.06 -7.86 23.87
CA THR A 61 -16.17 -8.29 24.94
C THR A 61 -15.21 -9.38 24.46
N GLY A 62 -13.90 -9.14 24.62
CA GLY A 62 -12.84 -10.04 24.18
C GLY A 62 -12.49 -9.94 22.69
N ALA A 63 -13.05 -8.99 21.95
CA ALA A 63 -12.68 -8.75 20.55
C ALA A 63 -11.24 -8.23 20.43
N ALA A 64 -10.72 -7.56 21.45
CA ALA A 64 -9.32 -7.13 21.51
C ALA A 64 -8.34 -8.27 21.90
N GLY A 65 -8.84 -9.46 22.23
CA GLY A 65 -8.06 -10.55 22.81
C GLY A 65 -7.95 -10.46 24.33
N ASN A 66 -6.94 -11.12 24.91
CA ASN A 66 -6.72 -11.19 26.36
C ASN A 66 -5.43 -10.51 26.83
N SER A 67 -4.60 -10.04 25.90
CA SER A 67 -3.29 -9.44 26.16
C SER A 67 -3.08 -8.20 25.29
N HIS A 68 -1.91 -7.57 25.44
CA HIS A 68 -1.49 -6.56 24.47
C HIS A 68 -1.35 -7.18 23.07
N SER A 69 -1.51 -6.35 22.05
CA SER A 69 -1.37 -6.74 20.65
C SER A 69 -0.04 -6.25 20.08
N LEU A 70 0.53 -6.99 19.13
CA LEU A 70 1.78 -6.61 18.47
C LEU A 70 1.53 -5.44 17.52
N VAL A 71 2.46 -4.48 17.51
CA VAL A 71 2.51 -3.38 16.53
C VAL A 71 3.61 -3.67 15.52
N ILE A 72 3.30 -3.52 14.23
CA ILE A 72 4.29 -3.48 13.13
C ILE A 72 3.97 -2.31 12.21
N GLY A 73 4.97 -1.57 11.77
CA GLY A 73 4.78 -0.41 10.91
C GLY A 73 6.04 0.03 10.19
N ALA A 74 5.95 1.20 9.57
CA ALA A 74 7.04 1.83 8.84
C ALA A 74 7.07 3.34 9.05
N ALA A 75 8.27 3.90 9.12
CA ALA A 75 8.56 5.32 9.12
C ALA A 75 10.02 5.54 8.70
N PRO A 76 10.36 6.60 7.95
CA PRO A 76 11.76 6.90 7.68
C PRO A 76 12.51 7.22 8.97
N TYR A 77 13.69 6.62 9.13
CA TYR A 77 14.45 6.75 10.37
C TYR A 77 14.99 8.16 10.57
N LYS A 78 14.71 8.76 11.73
CA LYS A 78 15.14 10.13 12.12
C LYS A 78 14.76 11.23 11.11
N SER A 79 13.70 11.03 10.31
CA SER A 79 13.18 12.07 9.43
C SER A 79 12.17 12.92 10.20
N TYR A 80 12.51 14.19 10.41
CA TYR A 80 11.64 15.12 11.12
C TYR A 80 10.34 15.33 10.34
N SER A 81 9.21 15.34 11.06
CA SER A 81 7.89 15.58 10.45
C SER A 81 7.51 14.54 9.39
N SER A 82 8.22 13.41 9.31
CA SER A 82 7.88 12.36 8.35
C SER A 82 6.54 11.70 8.67
N THR A 83 5.89 11.23 7.62
CA THR A 83 4.72 10.39 7.74
C THR A 83 5.10 8.98 8.16
N PHE A 84 4.19 8.30 8.85
CA PHE A 84 4.37 6.94 9.33
C PHE A 84 3.07 6.15 9.24
N GLY A 85 3.19 4.83 9.26
CA GLY A 85 2.05 3.94 9.42
C GLY A 85 2.37 2.77 10.33
N PHE A 86 1.37 2.24 11.03
CA PHE A 86 1.50 1.03 11.83
C PHE A 86 0.19 0.25 11.87
N ALA A 87 0.29 -1.05 12.13
CA ALA A 87 -0.83 -1.97 12.20
C ALA A 87 -0.86 -2.69 13.55
N VAL A 88 -2.06 -3.11 13.94
CA VAL A 88 -2.33 -3.94 15.11
C VAL A 88 -3.25 -5.08 14.71
N ILE A 89 -2.84 -6.32 15.01
CA ILE A 89 -3.68 -7.52 14.83
C ILE A 89 -4.46 -7.79 16.12
N TRP A 90 -5.77 -7.97 15.98
CA TRP A 90 -6.67 -8.28 17.09
C TRP A 90 -7.07 -9.74 17.08
N LYS A 91 -7.11 -10.36 18.27
CA LYS A 91 -7.65 -11.70 18.51
C LYS A 91 -7.23 -12.69 17.42
N ASP A 92 -5.93 -12.93 17.32
CA ASP A 92 -5.34 -13.87 16.36
C ASP A 92 -5.82 -13.64 14.91
N GLY A 93 -5.95 -12.39 14.48
CA GLY A 93 -6.32 -12.07 13.09
C GLY A 93 -7.82 -12.02 12.80
N ALA A 94 -8.70 -12.13 13.80
CA ALA A 94 -10.14 -11.89 13.60
C ALA A 94 -10.44 -10.48 13.07
N SER A 95 -9.57 -9.52 13.40
CA SER A 95 -9.53 -8.23 12.72
C SER A 95 -8.14 -7.63 12.79
N ILE A 96 -7.90 -6.62 11.97
CA ILE A 96 -6.66 -5.86 11.94
C ILE A 96 -6.99 -4.37 11.75
N THR A 97 -6.20 -3.49 12.35
CA THR A 97 -6.34 -2.05 12.14
C THR A 97 -5.03 -1.45 11.69
N THR A 98 -5.08 -0.57 10.71
CA THR A 98 -3.95 0.25 10.27
C THR A 98 -4.19 1.69 10.65
N TRP A 99 -3.13 2.37 11.08
CA TRP A 99 -3.07 3.81 11.25
C TRP A 99 -2.06 4.37 10.27
N THR A 100 -2.39 5.48 9.63
CA THR A 100 -1.43 6.32 8.92
C THR A 100 -1.52 7.74 9.46
N GLY A 101 -0.38 8.39 9.58
CA GLY A 101 -0.32 9.68 10.26
C GLY A 101 1.02 10.37 10.15
N GLN A 102 1.15 11.44 10.93
CA GLN A 102 2.35 12.25 11.01
C GLN A 102 2.49 12.78 12.44
N CYS A 103 3.72 12.86 12.93
CA CYS A 103 3.98 13.57 14.18
C CYS A 103 4.10 15.06 13.89
N GLN A 104 3.28 15.87 14.56
CA GLN A 104 3.38 17.32 14.48
C GLN A 104 3.30 17.97 15.85
N PRO A 105 4.13 19.00 16.12
CA PRO A 105 3.92 19.87 17.25
C PRO A 105 2.72 20.79 16.96
N CYS A 106 1.68 20.74 17.79
CA CYS A 106 0.49 21.60 17.67
C CYS A 106 0.38 22.53 18.88
N HIS A 107 -0.11 23.76 18.66
CA HIS A 107 -0.45 24.80 19.66
C HIS A 107 0.69 25.18 20.64
N ASN A 108 1.00 24.27 21.55
CA ASN A 108 1.90 24.43 22.69
C ASN A 108 3.30 23.87 22.36
N GLY A 109 3.43 23.25 21.18
CA GLY A 109 4.65 22.59 20.72
C GLY A 109 4.87 21.19 21.28
N GLU A 110 3.89 20.64 21.99
CA GLU A 110 3.88 19.24 22.40
C GLU A 110 3.74 18.34 21.16
N ALA A 111 4.44 17.22 21.13
CA ALA A 111 4.31 16.26 20.04
C ALA A 111 2.96 15.53 20.08
N ILE A 112 2.29 15.57 18.93
CA ILE A 112 1.00 14.93 18.70
C ILE A 112 1.12 14.02 17.47
N LEU A 113 0.67 12.78 17.57
CA LEU A 113 0.45 11.92 16.42
C LEU A 113 -0.98 12.11 15.92
N GLU A 114 -1.14 12.77 14.79
CA GLU A 114 -2.42 12.88 14.11
C GLU A 114 -2.56 11.71 13.13
N THR A 115 -3.56 10.87 13.35
CA THR A 115 -3.72 9.63 12.59
C THR A 115 -5.15 9.43 12.11
N SER A 116 -5.27 8.83 10.94
CA SER A 116 -6.51 8.19 10.49
C SER A 116 -6.29 6.69 10.47
N TRP A 117 -7.35 5.92 10.71
CA TRP A 117 -7.26 4.48 10.79
C TRP A 117 -8.36 3.77 10.02
N ILE A 118 -8.04 2.57 9.54
CA ILE A 118 -9.00 1.64 8.95
C ILE A 118 -8.89 0.31 9.69
N LEU A 119 -10.02 -0.20 10.15
CA LEU A 119 -10.16 -1.53 10.73
C LEU A 119 -10.82 -2.47 9.72
N ARG A 120 -10.19 -3.61 9.45
CA ARG A 120 -10.72 -4.71 8.64
C ARG A 120 -11.05 -5.91 9.53
N SER A 121 -12.30 -6.35 9.49
CA SER A 121 -12.72 -7.62 10.09
C SER A 121 -12.58 -8.75 9.07
N THR A 122 -12.29 -9.96 9.53
CA THR A 122 -12.37 -11.16 8.69
C THR A 122 -13.80 -11.37 8.22
N VAL A 123 -13.95 -11.74 6.96
CA VAL A 123 -15.21 -12.27 6.42
C VAL A 123 -15.02 -13.66 5.83
N ASP A 124 -16.07 -14.46 5.87
CA ASP A 124 -16.05 -15.84 5.37
C ASP A 124 -16.20 -15.92 3.85
N THR A 125 -16.86 -14.92 3.26
CA THR A 125 -17.19 -14.91 1.83
C THR A 125 -16.83 -13.58 1.17
N CYS A 126 -16.54 -13.63 -0.13
CA CYS A 126 -16.29 -12.41 -0.91
C CYS A 126 -17.54 -11.52 -1.01
N GLU A 127 -18.75 -12.07 -0.83
CA GLU A 127 -20.00 -11.31 -0.80
C GLU A 127 -20.13 -10.48 0.47
N ASP A 128 -19.57 -10.92 1.60
CA ASP A 128 -19.61 -10.22 2.87
C ASP A 128 -18.59 -9.07 2.97
N LYS A 129 -17.73 -8.88 1.96
CA LYS A 129 -16.63 -7.90 2.01
C LYS A 129 -17.10 -6.48 2.25
N TRP A 130 -18.28 -6.09 1.74
CA TRP A 130 -18.77 -4.71 1.79
C TRP A 130 -18.98 -4.16 3.22
N LYS A 131 -19.20 -5.02 4.22
CA LYS A 131 -19.47 -4.64 5.62
C LYS A 131 -18.25 -4.79 6.53
N SER A 132 -17.09 -5.11 5.97
CA SER A 132 -15.93 -5.58 6.76
C SER A 132 -14.98 -4.47 7.20
N THR A 133 -15.15 -3.25 6.67
CA THR A 133 -14.21 -2.13 6.86
C THR A 133 -14.85 -1.00 7.65
N MET A 134 -14.18 -0.54 8.70
CA MET A 134 -14.52 0.66 9.48
C MET A 134 -13.39 1.69 9.37
N ILE A 135 -13.70 2.97 9.47
CA ILE A 135 -12.73 4.08 9.38
C ILE A 135 -12.94 5.06 10.54
N GLY A 136 -11.85 5.68 10.99
CA GLY A 136 -11.91 6.76 11.99
C GLY A 136 -10.59 7.49 12.14
N GLN A 137 -10.48 8.27 13.21
CA GLN A 137 -9.29 9.05 13.54
C GLN A 137 -8.90 8.81 15.00
N SER A 138 -7.61 8.99 15.28
CA SER A 138 -7.09 9.01 16.64
C SER A 138 -5.95 10.01 16.77
N THR A 139 -5.87 10.65 17.92
CA THR A 139 -4.86 11.64 18.25
C THR A 139 -4.07 11.11 19.43
N PHE A 140 -2.78 10.84 19.24
CA PHE A 140 -1.93 10.33 20.33
C PHE A 140 -1.01 11.41 20.89
N THR A 141 -0.89 11.44 22.22
CA THR A 141 -0.03 12.35 22.97
C THR A 141 0.94 11.59 23.87
N ARG A 142 2.04 12.23 24.26
CA ARG A 142 3.01 11.65 25.21
C ARG A 142 2.47 11.48 26.63
N LYS A 143 1.49 12.29 27.00
CA LYS A 143 0.84 12.26 28.30
C LYS A 143 -0.55 11.64 28.15
N SER A 144 -0.92 10.79 29.11
CA SER A 144 -2.24 10.19 29.20
C SER A 144 -3.27 11.21 29.68
N ALA A 145 -4.30 11.48 28.88
CA ALA A 145 -5.44 12.31 29.27
C ALA A 145 -6.61 11.48 29.85
N THR A 146 -6.76 10.23 29.39
CA THR A 146 -7.89 9.35 29.73
C THR A 146 -7.38 8.07 30.40
N ASN A 147 -8.06 7.59 31.44
CA ASN A 147 -7.74 6.31 32.06
C ASN A 147 -7.93 5.15 31.07
N GLY A 148 -7.08 4.13 31.17
CA GLY A 148 -7.17 2.94 30.32
C GLY A 148 -6.14 1.90 30.73
N PRO A 149 -5.98 0.81 29.94
CA PRO A 149 -4.99 -0.21 30.22
C PRO A 149 -3.57 0.34 30.08
N ARG A 150 -2.67 -0.10 30.95
CA ARG A 150 -1.29 0.37 31.03
C ARG A 150 -0.34 -0.79 31.24
N ARG A 151 0.74 -0.82 30.47
CA ARG A 151 1.80 -1.82 30.59
C ARG A 151 2.36 -1.91 32.00
N ASN A 152 2.64 -0.75 32.61
CA ASN A 152 3.22 -0.69 33.95
C ASN A 152 2.27 -1.15 35.06
N MET A 153 0.96 -1.21 34.80
CA MET A 153 -0.05 -1.71 35.74
C MET A 153 -0.45 -3.17 35.44
N GLY A 154 0.12 -3.80 34.42
CA GLY A 154 -0.25 -5.17 34.01
C GLY A 154 -1.69 -5.28 33.47
N THR A 155 -2.29 -4.17 33.05
CA THR A 155 -3.61 -4.17 32.41
C THR A 155 -3.44 -4.13 30.88
N HIS A 156 -4.25 -4.91 30.16
CA HIS A 156 -3.99 -5.21 28.76
C HIS A 156 -5.15 -4.89 27.82
N THR A 157 -6.37 -5.13 28.27
CA THR A 157 -7.60 -4.94 27.50
C THR A 157 -8.62 -4.17 28.34
N PRO A 158 -9.73 -3.71 27.75
CA PRO A 158 -10.73 -2.91 28.46
C PRO A 158 -11.19 -3.61 29.76
N SER A 159 -11.24 -2.86 30.86
CA SER A 159 -11.63 -3.42 32.16
C SER A 159 -13.08 -3.91 32.12
N ARG A 160 -13.29 -5.18 32.49
CA ARG A 160 -14.61 -5.78 32.60
C ARG A 160 -15.33 -5.17 33.81
N ASN A 161 -16.31 -4.30 33.59
CA ASN A 161 -17.21 -3.91 34.67
C ASN A 161 -18.05 -5.13 35.07
N SER A 162 -17.95 -5.56 36.33
CA SER A 162 -18.67 -6.74 36.84
C SER A 162 -20.21 -6.62 36.77
N ARG A 163 -20.73 -5.42 36.53
CA ARG A 163 -22.18 -5.15 36.39
C ARG A 163 -22.71 -5.31 34.96
N ASP A 164 -21.84 -5.27 33.97
CA ASP A 164 -22.20 -5.43 32.55
C ASP A 164 -21.99 -6.89 32.07
N ALA A 165 -21.54 -7.77 32.96
CA ALA A 165 -21.46 -9.21 32.73
C ALA A 165 -22.84 -9.88 32.86
N VAL A 166 -23.85 -9.35 32.16
CA VAL A 166 -25.03 -10.12 31.79
C VAL A 166 -24.80 -10.58 30.36
N ASP A 167 -24.29 -11.80 30.24
CA ASP A 167 -24.13 -12.50 28.98
C ASP A 167 -25.51 -12.66 28.30
N LYS A 168 -25.79 -11.75 27.38
CA LYS A 168 -26.84 -11.89 26.36
C LYS A 168 -26.24 -11.50 25.01
N GLY A 169 -25.12 -12.14 24.64
CA GLY A 169 -24.78 -12.24 23.23
C GLY A 169 -25.86 -13.03 22.48
N PRO A 170 -26.13 -12.74 21.20
CA PRO A 170 -26.99 -13.60 20.40
C PRO A 170 -26.38 -14.99 20.34
N VAL A 171 -27.12 -16.00 20.80
CA VAL A 171 -26.81 -17.40 20.52
C VAL A 171 -27.01 -17.57 19.01
N TYR A 172 -25.94 -17.45 18.24
CA TYR A 172 -25.94 -17.97 16.88
C TYR A 172 -26.15 -19.48 17.00
N GLY A 173 -27.29 -19.94 16.49
CA GLY A 173 -27.59 -21.36 16.36
C GLY A 173 -26.47 -22.07 15.58
N PRO A 174 -26.39 -23.42 15.68
CA PRO A 174 -25.33 -24.18 15.04
C PRO A 174 -25.22 -23.78 13.57
N ALA A 175 -24.01 -23.38 13.16
CA ALA A 175 -23.69 -23.09 11.78
C ALA A 175 -24.26 -24.20 10.89
N LEU A 176 -25.07 -23.82 9.91
CA LEU A 176 -25.61 -24.77 8.94
C LEU A 176 -24.43 -25.41 8.21
N THR A 177 -24.05 -26.62 8.62
CA THR A 177 -23.09 -27.45 7.92
C THR A 177 -23.75 -27.93 6.63
N HIS A 178 -23.74 -27.09 5.60
CA HIS A 178 -23.88 -27.58 4.25
C HIS A 178 -22.64 -28.42 3.94
N LYS A 179 -22.80 -29.75 4.01
CA LYS A 179 -21.85 -30.72 3.43
C LYS A 179 -21.71 -30.42 1.95
N LYS A 180 -20.79 -29.52 1.61
CA LYS A 180 -20.33 -29.25 0.25
C LYS A 180 -19.08 -30.11 0.05
N PHE A 181 -19.06 -30.84 -1.05
CA PHE A 181 -17.96 -31.72 -1.44
C PHE A 181 -16.60 -31.03 -1.23
N ILE A 182 -15.73 -31.68 -0.44
CA ILE A 182 -14.40 -31.16 -0.09
C ILE A 182 -13.52 -31.24 -1.35
N LYS A 183 -13.58 -30.18 -2.17
CA LYS A 183 -12.37 -29.71 -2.83
C LYS A 183 -11.50 -29.16 -1.71
N THR A 184 -10.29 -29.67 -1.53
CA THR A 184 -9.31 -29.08 -0.59
C THR A 184 -9.34 -27.56 -0.76
N PRO A 185 -9.60 -26.77 0.29
CA PRO A 185 -9.67 -25.32 0.16
C PRO A 185 -8.37 -24.83 -0.47
N SER A 186 -8.46 -24.18 -1.63
CA SER A 186 -7.35 -23.41 -2.15
C SER A 186 -7.05 -22.32 -1.12
N VAL A 187 -5.89 -22.41 -0.49
CA VAL A 187 -5.44 -21.45 0.52
C VAL A 187 -4.91 -20.22 -0.20
N CYS A 188 -5.36 -19.03 0.18
CA CYS A 188 -4.83 -17.79 -0.36
C CYS A 188 -3.45 -17.52 0.25
N THR A 189 -2.39 -17.75 -0.53
CA THR A 189 -1.01 -17.57 -0.05
C THR A 189 -0.53 -16.15 -0.31
N LEU A 190 0.10 -15.47 0.65
CA LEU A 190 0.55 -14.08 0.45
C LEU A 190 1.84 -13.98 -0.37
N ASP A 191 2.72 -14.97 -0.29
CA ASP A 191 4.05 -14.93 -0.91
C ASP A 191 4.01 -14.78 -2.43
N GLY A 192 4.95 -14.02 -2.98
CA GLY A 192 5.15 -13.85 -4.42
C GLY A 192 4.62 -12.53 -4.98
N TYR A 193 4.42 -12.51 -6.29
CA TYR A 193 4.02 -11.32 -7.04
C TYR A 193 2.51 -11.15 -7.05
N TRP A 194 2.09 -9.89 -7.00
CA TRP A 194 0.73 -9.46 -7.18
C TRP A 194 0.65 -8.14 -7.96
N TYR A 195 -0.49 -7.93 -8.62
CA TYR A 195 -0.74 -6.80 -9.51
C TYR A 195 -2.11 -6.20 -9.21
N ASN A 196 -2.18 -4.87 -9.11
CA ASN A 196 -3.47 -4.18 -9.03
C ASN A 196 -3.97 -3.71 -10.40
N ASP A 197 -5.20 -3.22 -10.40
CA ASP A 197 -5.93 -2.66 -11.54
C ASP A 197 -5.35 -1.35 -12.08
N LEU A 198 -4.40 -0.74 -11.37
CA LEU A 198 -3.63 0.42 -11.86
C LEU A 198 -2.35 0.01 -12.59
N GLY A 199 -1.99 -1.27 -12.58
CA GLY A 199 -0.74 -1.76 -13.18
C GLY A 199 0.47 -1.69 -12.25
N SER A 200 0.27 -1.47 -10.94
CA SER A 200 1.33 -1.55 -9.93
C SER A 200 1.70 -3.00 -9.65
N GLU A 201 2.97 -3.25 -9.28
CA GLU A 201 3.50 -4.56 -8.90
C GLU A 201 3.91 -4.54 -7.42
N ILE A 202 3.52 -5.57 -6.68
CA ILE A 202 4.00 -5.82 -5.33
C ILE A 202 4.56 -7.24 -5.22
N LEU A 203 5.75 -7.36 -4.62
CA LEU A 203 6.36 -8.62 -4.23
C LEU A 203 6.26 -8.76 -2.72
N LEU A 204 5.59 -9.80 -2.24
CA LEU A 204 5.40 -10.07 -0.82
C LEU A 204 6.18 -11.31 -0.36
N GLN A 205 6.71 -11.23 0.85
CA GLN A 205 7.35 -12.33 1.57
C GLN A 205 6.76 -12.39 2.98
N HIS A 206 6.12 -13.51 3.32
CA HIS A 206 5.43 -13.71 4.59
C HIS A 206 6.24 -14.63 5.53
N HIS A 207 6.80 -14.03 6.58
CA HIS A 207 7.70 -14.69 7.52
C HIS A 207 6.95 -15.47 8.60
N ASN A 208 7.65 -16.35 9.33
CA ASN A 208 7.05 -17.25 10.32
C ASN A 208 6.50 -16.53 11.56
N ASP A 209 6.99 -15.34 11.83
CA ASP A 209 6.54 -14.47 12.92
C ASP A 209 5.31 -13.62 12.56
N GLY A 210 4.72 -13.84 11.37
CA GLY A 210 3.59 -13.07 10.84
C GLY A 210 3.98 -11.75 10.18
N THR A 211 5.28 -11.38 10.18
CA THR A 211 5.72 -10.16 9.49
C THR A 211 5.72 -10.34 7.98
N ILE A 212 5.48 -9.24 7.28
CA ILE A 212 5.55 -9.16 5.81
C ILE A 212 6.69 -8.20 5.44
N THR A 213 7.51 -8.63 4.50
CA THR A 213 8.48 -7.75 3.81
C THR A 213 8.28 -7.82 2.31
N GLY A 214 8.76 -6.82 1.58
CA GLY A 214 8.59 -6.83 0.14
C GLY A 214 9.08 -5.59 -0.58
N GLU A 215 8.69 -5.51 -1.85
CA GLU A 215 8.95 -4.37 -2.72
C GLU A 215 7.65 -3.96 -3.42
N TYR A 216 7.40 -2.66 -3.49
CA TYR A 216 6.27 -2.08 -4.21
C TYR A 216 6.78 -1.18 -5.34
N ARG A 217 6.20 -1.35 -6.53
CA ARG A 217 6.42 -0.51 -7.71
C ARG A 217 5.08 0.04 -8.14
N THR A 218 4.88 1.33 -7.88
CA THR A 218 3.66 2.01 -8.31
C THR A 218 3.75 2.36 -9.79
N SER A 219 2.65 2.18 -10.51
CA SER A 219 2.45 2.66 -11.88
C SER A 219 1.97 4.12 -11.93
N VAL A 220 1.60 4.69 -10.77
CA VAL A 220 0.93 5.99 -10.69
C VAL A 220 1.54 6.89 -9.60
N GLU A 221 1.53 8.21 -9.83
CA GLU A 221 1.94 9.25 -8.88
C GLU A 221 1.23 10.60 -9.16
N ARG A 222 0.98 11.43 -8.13
CA ARG A 222 0.30 12.73 -8.33
C ARG A 222 1.16 13.75 -9.05
N GLN A 223 2.43 13.71 -8.72
CA GLN A 223 3.44 14.62 -9.22
C GLN A 223 4.63 13.75 -9.60
N LYS A 224 5.26 14.11 -10.73
CA LYS A 224 6.40 13.36 -11.24
C LYS A 224 7.51 13.27 -10.19
N GLY A 225 7.94 12.05 -9.86
CA GLY A 225 8.95 11.75 -8.84
C GLY A 225 8.42 11.66 -7.41
N ALA A 226 7.12 11.77 -7.16
CA ALA A 226 6.55 11.60 -5.83
C ALA A 226 6.68 10.17 -5.30
N ALA A 227 6.68 9.16 -6.20
CA ALA A 227 6.96 7.78 -5.85
C ALA A 227 8.45 7.52 -5.52
N GLY A 228 9.33 8.48 -5.80
CA GLY A 228 10.78 8.31 -5.79
C GLY A 228 11.33 7.73 -7.09
N ILE A 229 12.63 7.41 -7.09
CA ILE A 229 13.36 6.95 -8.29
C ILE A 229 13.58 5.43 -8.34
N SER A 230 13.08 4.70 -7.33
CA SER A 230 13.21 3.25 -7.26
C SER A 230 11.98 2.63 -6.60
N HIS A 231 11.97 1.30 -6.51
CA HIS A 231 10.92 0.57 -5.81
C HIS A 231 10.96 0.94 -4.32
N SER A 232 9.78 0.96 -3.70
CA SER A 232 9.68 1.22 -2.27
C SER A 232 9.64 -0.09 -1.49
N LYS A 233 10.20 -0.08 -0.28
CA LYS A 233 10.13 -1.25 0.62
C LYS A 233 8.71 -1.39 1.17
N VAL A 234 8.25 -2.63 1.26
CA VAL A 234 7.02 -3.00 1.95
C VAL A 234 7.35 -3.56 3.31
N TYR A 235 6.66 -3.07 4.33
CA TYR A 235 6.63 -3.67 5.66
C TYR A 235 5.18 -3.95 6.04
N GLY A 236 4.90 -5.05 6.71
CA GLY A 236 3.53 -5.39 7.07
C GLY A 236 3.43 -6.51 8.08
N ILE A 237 2.21 -6.92 8.33
CA ILE A 237 1.88 -8.02 9.23
C ILE A 237 0.60 -8.73 8.75
N ALA A 238 0.57 -10.05 8.88
CA ALA A 238 -0.60 -10.87 8.64
C ALA A 238 -0.66 -12.02 9.64
N ASN A 239 -1.83 -12.63 9.77
CA ASN A 239 -1.92 -13.90 10.48
C ASN A 239 -1.38 -15.04 9.58
N LYS A 240 -0.45 -15.85 10.08
CA LYS A 240 0.14 -16.95 9.31
C LYS A 240 -0.72 -18.21 9.23
N ASN A 241 -1.75 -18.33 10.06
CA ASN A 241 -2.46 -19.60 10.25
C ASN A 241 -3.91 -19.63 9.77
N ASP A 242 -4.33 -18.67 8.93
CA ASP A 242 -5.69 -18.60 8.43
C ASP A 242 -5.74 -18.77 6.90
N VAL A 243 -6.75 -19.47 6.41
CA VAL A 243 -7.03 -19.62 4.98
C VAL A 243 -7.53 -18.34 4.33
N ASN A 244 -7.97 -17.37 5.15
CA ASN A 244 -8.36 -16.02 4.73
C ASN A 244 -7.69 -14.95 5.60
N SER A 245 -6.35 -14.97 5.70
CA SER A 245 -5.62 -14.05 6.56
C SER A 245 -5.93 -12.58 6.25
N THR A 246 -6.35 -11.83 7.27
CA THR A 246 -6.26 -10.38 7.23
C THR A 246 -4.81 -9.95 7.25
N LEU A 247 -4.53 -8.85 6.56
CA LEU A 247 -3.19 -8.29 6.48
C LEU A 247 -3.20 -6.78 6.47
N ALA A 248 -2.05 -6.24 6.82
CA ALA A 248 -1.72 -4.84 6.66
C ALA A 248 -0.33 -4.72 6.05
N MET A 249 -0.16 -3.70 5.21
CA MET A 249 1.13 -3.39 4.59
C MET A 249 1.30 -1.88 4.44
N PHE A 250 2.55 -1.45 4.49
CA PHE A 250 2.95 -0.05 4.50
C PHE A 250 4.04 0.18 3.46
N VAL A 251 3.88 1.28 2.72
CA VAL A 251 4.88 1.79 1.79
C VAL A 251 5.15 3.25 2.15
N ILE A 252 6.44 3.56 2.37
CA ILE A 252 6.92 4.91 2.64
C ILE A 252 7.45 5.49 1.34
N TRP A 253 6.87 6.60 0.90
CA TRP A 253 7.21 7.26 -0.35
C TRP A 253 8.19 8.39 -0.10
N ASN A 254 9.22 8.47 -0.96
CA ASN A 254 10.15 9.59 -1.05
C ASN A 254 10.64 10.08 0.34
N ASP A 255 11.27 9.17 1.09
CA ASP A 255 11.82 9.42 2.44
C ASP A 255 10.82 9.99 3.47
N GLY A 256 9.53 9.69 3.29
CA GLY A 256 8.46 10.02 4.23
C GLY A 256 7.64 11.25 3.89
N ALA A 257 7.80 11.78 2.68
CA ALA A 257 6.91 12.80 2.13
C ALA A 257 5.45 12.32 2.12
N SER A 258 5.23 11.01 1.94
CA SER A 258 3.94 10.37 2.21
C SER A 258 4.11 8.90 2.59
N VAL A 259 3.04 8.32 3.13
CA VAL A 259 2.92 6.89 3.46
C VAL A 259 1.56 6.39 3.02
N THR A 260 1.54 5.21 2.44
CA THR A 260 0.30 4.46 2.23
C THR A 260 0.27 3.26 3.15
N GLY A 261 -0.84 3.09 3.86
CA GLY A 261 -1.15 1.89 4.64
C GLY A 261 -2.37 1.21 4.05
N TRP A 262 -2.20 -0.02 3.58
CA TRP A 262 -3.29 -0.89 3.14
C TRP A 262 -3.69 -1.81 4.28
N VAL A 263 -4.99 -2.06 4.37
CA VAL A 263 -5.58 -3.07 5.23
C VAL A 263 -6.55 -3.91 4.42
N GLY A 264 -6.52 -5.22 4.60
CA GLY A 264 -7.29 -6.09 3.73
C GLY A 264 -7.30 -7.55 4.18
N GLN A 265 -7.75 -8.39 3.27
CA GLN A 265 -7.84 -9.82 3.48
C GLN A 265 -7.55 -10.56 2.16
N CYS A 266 -6.77 -11.64 2.25
CA CYS A 266 -6.52 -12.54 1.13
C CYS A 266 -7.69 -13.52 1.04
N HIS A 267 -8.30 -13.64 -0.13
CA HIS A 267 -9.40 -14.57 -0.38
C HIS A 267 -9.21 -15.31 -1.69
N VAL A 268 -9.89 -16.44 -1.81
CA VAL A 268 -10.10 -17.09 -3.10
C VAL A 268 -11.54 -16.83 -3.56
N CYS A 269 -11.70 -16.00 -4.59
CA CYS A 269 -12.98 -15.53 -5.08
C CYS A 269 -13.30 -16.04 -6.50
N GLY A 270 -14.61 -16.07 -6.81
CA GLY A 270 -15.12 -16.40 -8.13
C GLY A 270 -15.18 -17.89 -8.46
N VAL A 271 -15.90 -18.23 -9.55
CA VAL A 271 -16.07 -19.61 -10.02
C VAL A 271 -14.76 -20.30 -10.41
N ASN A 272 -13.76 -19.50 -10.77
CA ASN A 272 -12.44 -19.97 -11.19
C ASN A 272 -11.48 -20.20 -10.00
N GLY A 273 -11.87 -19.79 -8.79
CA GLY A 273 -11.01 -19.89 -7.61
C GLY A 273 -9.77 -19.00 -7.71
N THR A 274 -9.96 -17.74 -8.09
CA THR A 274 -8.87 -16.77 -8.24
C THR A 274 -8.44 -16.25 -6.87
N GLU A 275 -7.15 -16.33 -6.56
CA GLU A 275 -6.58 -15.65 -5.39
C GLU A 275 -6.65 -14.13 -5.57
N THR A 276 -7.14 -13.42 -4.56
CA THR A 276 -7.30 -11.97 -4.60
C THR A 276 -7.04 -11.38 -3.22
N ILE A 277 -6.18 -10.37 -3.14
CA ILE A 277 -6.01 -9.55 -1.95
C ILE A 277 -6.86 -8.30 -2.13
N GLU A 278 -7.95 -8.23 -1.37
CA GLU A 278 -8.85 -7.09 -1.36
C GLU A 278 -8.45 -6.14 -0.24
N THR A 279 -8.24 -4.87 -0.56
CA THR A 279 -7.72 -3.89 0.39
C THR A 279 -8.46 -2.57 0.32
N THR A 280 -8.49 -1.88 1.46
CA THR A 280 -8.75 -0.45 1.55
C THR A 280 -7.48 0.20 2.05
N TRP A 281 -7.16 1.40 1.58
CA TRP A 281 -5.95 2.10 1.95
C TRP A 281 -6.21 3.52 2.44
N LEU A 282 -5.28 3.99 3.26
CA LEU A 282 -5.11 5.40 3.57
C LEU A 282 -3.74 5.86 3.08
N LEU A 283 -3.72 6.99 2.39
CA LEU A 283 -2.50 7.67 2.02
C LEU A 283 -2.40 8.97 2.80
N ARG A 284 -1.40 9.05 3.68
CA ARG A 284 -1.10 10.25 4.45
C ARG A 284 0.05 10.98 3.77
N LYS A 285 -0.18 12.22 3.37
CA LYS A 285 0.88 13.14 2.95
C LYS A 285 1.39 13.96 4.13
N GLN A 286 2.65 14.32 4.03
CA GLN A 286 3.27 15.26 4.94
C GLN A 286 2.63 16.63 4.77
N VAL A 287 2.31 17.29 5.87
CA VAL A 287 1.97 18.71 5.87
C VAL A 287 2.91 19.47 6.82
N HIS A 288 3.15 20.74 6.54
CA HIS A 288 4.08 21.56 7.33
C HIS A 288 3.42 22.27 8.52
N SER A 289 2.09 22.34 8.51
CA SER A 289 1.30 23.01 9.52
C SER A 289 0.18 22.08 10.01
N CYS A 290 -0.05 22.06 11.32
CA CYS A 290 -1.19 21.33 11.89
C CYS A 290 -2.54 21.83 11.39
N TYR A 291 -2.63 23.09 10.96
CA TYR A 291 -3.82 23.64 10.32
C TYR A 291 -4.11 23.04 8.94
N ASP A 292 -3.14 22.39 8.31
CA ASP A 292 -3.30 21.67 7.04
C ASP A 292 -3.61 20.18 7.22
N ASN A 293 -3.75 19.70 8.47
CA ASN A 293 -4.03 18.29 8.77
C ASN A 293 -5.31 17.79 8.10
N TRP A 294 -6.34 18.63 7.97
CA TRP A 294 -7.64 18.26 7.41
C TRP A 294 -7.59 17.73 5.96
N LYS A 295 -6.59 18.17 5.16
CA LYS A 295 -6.42 17.78 3.75
C LYS A 295 -5.30 16.77 3.52
N SER A 296 -4.78 16.18 4.60
CA SER A 296 -3.54 15.40 4.57
C SER A 296 -3.74 13.92 4.23
N THR A 297 -4.98 13.42 4.26
CA THR A 297 -5.27 11.99 4.13
C THR A 297 -6.22 11.73 2.97
N LEU A 298 -5.78 10.87 2.05
CA LEU A 298 -6.58 10.30 0.98
C LEU A 298 -6.96 8.87 1.35
N HIS A 299 -8.02 8.34 0.73
CA HIS A 299 -8.46 6.96 0.90
C HIS A 299 -8.91 6.37 -0.42
N GLY A 300 -8.90 5.04 -0.52
CA GLY A 300 -9.41 4.30 -1.66
C GLY A 300 -9.30 2.80 -1.43
N GLU A 301 -9.48 2.04 -2.50
CA GLU A 301 -9.41 0.59 -2.50
C GLU A 301 -8.46 0.11 -3.60
N ASP A 302 -7.84 -1.05 -3.38
CA ASP A 302 -7.08 -1.79 -4.39
C ASP A 302 -7.45 -3.26 -4.29
N SER A 303 -7.55 -3.91 -5.44
CA SER A 303 -7.62 -5.37 -5.55
C SER A 303 -6.36 -5.87 -6.23
N PHE A 304 -5.62 -6.75 -5.55
CA PHE A 304 -4.42 -7.35 -6.10
C PHE A 304 -4.69 -8.79 -6.51
N THR A 305 -4.24 -9.16 -7.71
CA THR A 305 -4.35 -10.53 -8.24
C THR A 305 -3.00 -11.06 -8.67
N ARG A 306 -2.90 -12.38 -8.88
CA ARG A 306 -1.67 -13.03 -9.37
C ARG A 306 -1.38 -12.75 -10.84
N THR A 307 -2.37 -12.30 -11.58
CA THR A 307 -2.28 -12.05 -13.01
C THR A 307 -2.22 -10.56 -13.26
N GLU A 308 -1.30 -10.15 -14.13
CA GLU A 308 -1.16 -8.77 -14.56
C GLU A 308 -2.46 -8.29 -15.24
N GLN A 309 -3.03 -7.19 -14.74
CA GLN A 309 -4.27 -6.60 -15.25
C GLN A 309 -4.01 -5.43 -16.21
N GLU A 310 -3.02 -4.60 -15.90
CA GLU A 310 -2.63 -3.42 -16.66
C GLU A 310 -1.09 -3.33 -16.70
N PRO A 311 -0.49 -2.74 -17.76
CA PRO A 311 0.95 -2.60 -17.85
C PRO A 311 1.47 -1.58 -16.83
N GLY A 312 2.77 -1.66 -16.51
CA GLY A 312 3.40 -0.73 -15.58
C GLY A 312 4.83 -1.15 -15.24
N PRO A 313 5.46 -0.53 -14.23
CA PRO A 313 6.82 -0.86 -13.83
C PRO A 313 6.92 -2.30 -13.29
N ARG A 314 7.98 -3.02 -13.68
CA ARG A 314 8.20 -4.42 -13.32
C ARG A 314 9.62 -4.65 -12.86
N LYS A 315 9.76 -5.45 -11.80
CA LYS A 315 11.06 -5.96 -11.36
C LYS A 315 11.81 -6.68 -12.47
N ARG A 316 11.11 -7.51 -13.25
CA ARG A 316 11.71 -8.30 -14.35
C ARG A 316 12.30 -7.44 -15.47
N PHE A 317 11.83 -6.20 -15.63
CA PHE A 317 12.30 -5.26 -16.64
C PHE A 317 13.18 -4.16 -16.06
N ASN A 318 13.55 -4.24 -14.77
CA ASN A 318 14.32 -3.22 -14.07
C ASN A 318 13.71 -1.81 -14.18
N THR A 319 12.38 -1.73 -14.21
CA THR A 319 11.61 -0.49 -14.08
C THR A 319 11.00 -0.42 -12.69
N HIS A 320 10.98 0.77 -12.10
CA HIS A 320 10.74 0.92 -10.67
C HIS A 320 9.73 2.00 -10.31
N SER A 321 9.68 3.07 -11.09
CA SER A 321 8.80 4.22 -10.89
C SER A 321 7.92 4.45 -12.12
N PRO A 322 6.81 5.21 -12.00
CA PRO A 322 6.00 5.60 -13.15
C PRO A 322 6.84 6.26 -14.25
N SER A 323 7.82 7.07 -13.85
CA SER A 323 8.71 7.78 -14.78
C SER A 323 9.62 6.87 -15.63
N ASP A 324 9.92 5.65 -15.18
CA ASP A 324 10.67 4.68 -15.97
C ASP A 324 9.80 4.09 -17.09
N PHE A 325 8.48 4.05 -16.87
CA PHE A 325 7.51 3.45 -17.79
C PHE A 325 7.11 4.41 -18.92
N ASP A 326 7.06 5.72 -18.67
CA ASP A 326 6.86 6.75 -19.71
C ASP A 326 7.93 6.72 -20.82
N ILE A 327 9.05 6.03 -20.60
CA ILE A 327 10.19 5.91 -21.51
C ILE A 327 10.10 4.62 -22.36
N VAL A 328 9.23 3.67 -22.00
CA VAL A 328 9.07 2.40 -22.73
C VAL A 328 8.00 2.54 -23.80
N ASP A 329 8.39 2.37 -25.07
CA ASP A 329 7.46 2.31 -26.20
C ASP A 329 6.40 1.21 -25.96
N PRO A 330 5.08 1.54 -25.98
CA PRO A 330 3.99 0.58 -25.79
C PRO A 330 4.09 -0.66 -26.70
N ASP A 331 4.68 -0.50 -27.90
CA ASP A 331 4.86 -1.57 -28.87
C ASP A 331 5.91 -2.62 -28.44
N MET A 332 6.74 -2.33 -27.44
CA MET A 332 7.75 -3.26 -26.93
C MET A 332 7.20 -4.23 -25.85
N ILE A 333 6.08 -3.89 -25.20
CA ILE A 333 5.52 -4.65 -24.08
C ILE A 333 4.51 -5.72 -24.54
N ILE A 334 3.82 -5.49 -25.66
CA ILE A 334 2.86 -6.44 -26.24
C ILE A 334 3.57 -7.60 -26.96
N ALA A 335 4.84 -7.45 -27.32
CA ALA A 335 5.58 -8.46 -28.07
C ALA A 335 5.87 -9.76 -27.28
N ASP A 336 5.91 -9.74 -25.93
CA ASP A 336 6.33 -10.90 -25.15
C ASP A 336 5.17 -11.81 -24.69
N THR A 337 3.92 -11.34 -24.75
CA THR A 337 2.75 -12.18 -24.45
C THR A 337 2.11 -12.83 -25.68
N GLN A 338 2.43 -12.37 -26.90
CA GLN A 338 1.88 -12.94 -28.14
C GLN A 338 2.87 -13.72 -29.02
N ASN A 339 4.18 -13.72 -28.77
CA ASN A 339 5.15 -14.30 -29.71
C ASN A 339 5.75 -15.68 -29.40
N ALA A 340 5.29 -16.40 -28.38
CA ALA A 340 5.84 -17.74 -28.14
C ALA A 340 5.35 -18.80 -29.15
N ASN A 341 4.27 -18.59 -29.93
CA ASN A 341 3.66 -19.70 -30.70
C ASN A 341 3.11 -19.39 -32.12
N SER A 342 3.30 -18.21 -32.73
CA SER A 342 2.63 -17.89 -34.01
C SER A 342 3.52 -17.61 -35.24
N TRP A 343 4.84 -17.49 -35.10
CA TRP A 343 5.69 -17.05 -36.22
C TRP A 343 6.38 -18.16 -37.03
N TYR A 344 6.27 -19.42 -36.63
CA TYR A 344 6.94 -20.52 -37.33
C TYR A 344 6.30 -20.98 -38.66
N PRO A 345 4.98 -20.85 -38.91
CA PRO A 345 4.42 -21.25 -40.21
C PRO A 345 4.69 -20.22 -41.32
N TRP A 346 4.66 -18.92 -40.97
CA TRP A 346 4.71 -17.84 -41.96
C TRP A 346 6.12 -17.57 -42.49
N LEU A 347 7.15 -17.66 -41.63
CA LEU A 347 8.55 -17.48 -42.03
C LEU A 347 9.03 -18.58 -42.99
N LEU A 348 8.56 -19.82 -42.82
CA LEU A 348 8.81 -20.94 -43.74
C LEU A 348 8.09 -20.74 -45.09
N THR A 349 6.85 -20.26 -45.09
CA THR A 349 6.16 -19.94 -46.35
C THR A 349 6.80 -18.76 -47.07
N ILE A 350 7.25 -17.72 -46.36
CA ILE A 350 7.90 -16.55 -46.97
C ILE A 350 9.27 -16.94 -47.55
N THR A 351 10.06 -17.78 -46.88
CA THR A 351 11.33 -18.26 -47.44
C THR A 351 11.12 -19.14 -48.67
N ILE A 352 10.11 -20.02 -48.68
CA ILE A 352 9.76 -20.81 -49.86
C ILE A 352 9.26 -19.92 -51.01
N VAL A 353 8.40 -18.94 -50.73
CA VAL A 353 7.90 -17.98 -51.73
C VAL A 353 9.03 -17.12 -52.27
N VAL A 354 9.97 -16.65 -51.43
CA VAL A 354 11.14 -15.87 -51.85
C VAL A 354 12.09 -16.74 -52.69
N MET A 355 12.28 -18.03 -52.37
CA MET A 355 13.07 -18.94 -53.21
C MET A 355 12.40 -19.24 -54.55
N VAL A 356 11.06 -19.41 -54.59
CA VAL A 356 10.30 -19.59 -55.83
C VAL A 356 10.31 -18.31 -56.67
N ILE A 357 10.20 -17.14 -56.04
CA ILE A 357 10.34 -15.83 -56.71
C ILE A 357 11.77 -15.65 -57.23
N ALA A 358 12.81 -16.03 -56.49
CA ALA A 358 14.18 -15.93 -56.96
C ALA A 358 14.47 -16.89 -58.14
N LEU A 359 13.94 -18.13 -58.09
CA LEU A 359 14.06 -19.10 -59.19
C LEU A 359 13.28 -18.64 -60.43
N THR A 360 12.08 -18.10 -60.27
CA THR A 360 11.33 -17.51 -61.39
C THR A 360 12.00 -16.24 -61.92
N TYR A 361 12.61 -15.42 -61.06
CA TYR A 361 13.38 -14.25 -61.47
C TYR A 361 14.63 -14.64 -62.26
N ILE A 362 15.33 -15.72 -61.91
CA ILE A 362 16.47 -16.23 -62.70
C ILE A 362 16.02 -16.75 -64.07
N VAL A 363 14.88 -17.44 -64.14
CA VAL A 363 14.29 -17.90 -65.42
C VAL A 363 13.81 -16.72 -66.28
N VAL A 364 13.21 -15.70 -65.67
CA VAL A 364 12.72 -14.48 -66.34
C VAL A 364 13.88 -13.56 -66.76
N VAL A 365 14.95 -13.43 -65.98
CA VAL A 365 16.16 -12.65 -66.34
C VAL A 365 16.88 -13.27 -67.54
N ASN A 366 16.97 -14.60 -67.61
CA ASN A 366 17.48 -15.29 -68.80
C ASN A 366 16.55 -15.15 -70.02
N TRP A 367 15.25 -14.96 -69.82
CA TRP A 367 14.29 -14.73 -70.91
C TRP A 367 14.19 -13.26 -71.34
N THR A 368 14.48 -12.30 -70.46
CA THR A 368 14.42 -10.86 -70.72
C THR A 368 15.68 -10.31 -71.40
N HIS A 369 16.83 -11.00 -71.31
CA HIS A 369 17.95 -10.74 -72.21
C HIS A 369 17.61 -11.02 -73.70
N TYR A 370 16.52 -11.76 -73.95
CA TYR A 370 15.98 -12.08 -75.28
C TYR A 370 14.98 -11.04 -75.82
N LYS A 371 14.50 -10.11 -74.98
CA LYS A 371 13.55 -9.06 -75.38
C LYS A 371 14.02 -7.70 -74.90
N LYS A 372 15.06 -7.22 -75.57
CA LYS A 372 15.17 -5.81 -75.98
C LYS A 372 13.77 -5.27 -76.31
N TYR A 373 13.53 -4.00 -75.98
CA TYR A 373 12.45 -3.12 -76.46
C TYR A 373 11.33 -2.74 -75.47
N ARG A 374 11.33 -1.42 -75.20
CA ARG A 374 10.24 -0.52 -74.77
C ARG A 374 9.98 -0.33 -73.26
N GLY A 375 10.40 0.84 -72.77
CA GLY A 375 9.45 1.93 -72.52
C GLY A 375 8.94 2.17 -71.08
N PHE A 376 9.64 3.07 -70.36
CA PHE A 376 9.15 4.32 -69.74
C PHE A 376 7.91 4.39 -68.79
N VAL A 377 8.14 5.11 -67.66
CA VAL A 377 7.28 6.02 -66.82
C VAL A 377 6.82 5.60 -65.41
N HIS A 378 7.18 6.51 -64.48
CA HIS A 378 6.72 6.87 -63.12
C HIS A 378 5.22 6.70 -62.79
N THR A 379 4.71 6.69 -61.53
CA THR A 379 4.90 7.69 -60.44
C THR A 379 4.33 7.19 -59.10
N ARG A 380 4.82 7.74 -57.99
CA ARG A 380 4.38 7.62 -56.57
C ARG A 380 3.09 8.41 -56.27
N LEU A 381 2.39 8.13 -55.16
CA LEU A 381 2.34 8.97 -53.92
C LEU A 381 1.15 8.72 -52.96
N PHE A 382 1.50 8.80 -51.66
CA PHE A 382 0.84 9.35 -50.46
C PHE A 382 -0.34 8.68 -49.71
N ALA A 383 -0.24 8.91 -48.40
CA ALA A 383 -0.95 8.40 -47.23
C ALA A 383 -2.10 9.32 -46.77
N ASN A 384 -2.93 8.89 -45.80
CA ASN A 384 -3.13 9.61 -44.53
C ASN A 384 -4.06 8.91 -43.51
N GLU A 385 -3.89 9.36 -42.24
CA GLU A 385 -4.84 9.45 -41.10
C GLU A 385 -5.30 8.15 -40.42
N GLY A 386 -5.43 8.01 -39.10
CA GLY A 386 -5.44 8.91 -37.93
C GLY A 386 -6.50 8.40 -36.94
N TYR A 387 -6.28 8.35 -35.61
CA TYR A 387 -7.37 8.26 -34.62
C TYR A 387 -6.98 8.67 -33.19
N GLU A 388 -8.00 9.12 -32.45
CA GLU A 388 -8.03 9.81 -31.15
C GLU A 388 -8.39 8.89 -29.96
N ARG A 389 -7.93 9.31 -28.76
CA ARG A 389 -8.60 9.35 -27.43
C ARG A 389 -8.97 8.04 -26.68
N ALA A 390 -8.60 8.01 -25.39
CA ALA A 390 -9.26 7.20 -24.36
C ALA A 390 -9.40 7.99 -23.03
N GLU A 391 -10.48 7.68 -22.32
CA GLU A 391 -11.08 8.40 -21.19
C GLU A 391 -10.57 7.98 -19.79
N ASP A 392 -10.89 8.86 -18.83
CA ASP A 392 -10.69 8.82 -17.37
C ASP A 392 -11.11 7.51 -16.67
N ARG A 393 -10.24 6.99 -15.79
CA ARG A 393 -10.57 6.05 -14.73
C ARG A 393 -9.98 6.53 -13.40
N THR A 394 -10.84 6.79 -12.43
CA THR A 394 -10.47 7.27 -11.10
C THR A 394 -10.50 6.12 -10.09
N ALA A 395 -9.34 5.49 -9.87
CA ALA A 395 -8.97 4.80 -8.63
C ALA A 395 -7.52 5.22 -8.36
N MET A 396 -7.29 5.91 -7.23
CA MET A 396 -6.21 6.88 -7.17
C MET A 396 -5.28 6.63 -5.98
N VAL A 397 -4.47 5.58 -6.05
CA VAL A 397 -3.29 5.40 -5.18
C VAL A 397 -2.25 6.40 -5.64
N LEU A 398 -1.95 7.48 -4.91
CA LEU A 398 -0.93 8.41 -5.39
C LEU A 398 -0.02 8.94 -4.30
N ALA A 399 1.26 8.59 -4.41
CA ALA A 399 2.32 9.31 -3.71
C ALA A 399 2.19 10.82 -4.01
N GLU A 400 2.22 11.64 -2.96
CA GLU A 400 2.05 13.09 -3.03
C GLU A 400 3.31 13.78 -2.48
N GLN A 401 3.81 14.80 -3.19
CA GLN A 401 4.83 15.73 -2.71
C GLN A 401 4.17 17.00 -2.15
N THR A 402 4.84 17.59 -1.15
CA THR A 402 4.39 18.74 -0.34
C THR A 402 4.08 19.99 -1.13
#